data_AF-A0A1C6JWW8-F1
#
_entry.id   AF-A0A1C6JWW8-F1
#
_cell.length_a   1.000
_cell.length_b   1.000
_cell.length_c   1.000
_cell.angle_alpha   90.00
_cell.angle_beta   90.00
_cell.angle_gamma   90.00
#
_symmetry.space_group_name_H-M   'P 1'
#
loop_
_entity.id
_entity.type
_entity.pdbx_description
1 polymer ?
#
loop_
_entity_poly.entity_id
_entity_poly.type
_entity_poly.pdbx_seq_one_letter_code
_entity_poly.pdbx_strand_id
1 'polypeptide(L)'
;MKAFNLSDIDLTKYLFFTGKGGVGKTSIACATAVGLADKGKKILLISTDPASNLQDVFNQSLNGHGSEIAEIPGLTVVNLDPEQAAAEYRERVIAPFRGKLPESVIQNMEEQLSGSCTVEIAAFNEFSDFITDVQKQSEFDHIIFDTAPTGHTLRMLQLPSAWSTFISESTHGASCLGQLSGLEERKEIYKKAVETLSDTGATRLMLVSRPETAPLKEAARSSHELQLLGIKNQILIINGVLQQLDKNDSVSSQLHERQQKALQSMPAELSGYPLYHVPLRSYNLSSIVNIRRMLYSDSLSSEVNYKPAASPKGVDEMVDDLYTSGKRVIFTMGKGGVGKTTLATEIALKLTKLGAKVHLTTTDPANHLNYELAVKAGITVSRIDEAEVLEKYKNEVRNKAAEAVTAEDMEYIEEDLRSPCTQEIAVFKAFAEIVDKAETEIVVIDTAPTGHTLLLLDATQSYHKEVERTQGEVTGAVANLLPRLRNSKETEVVIVTLPEATPVFEAERLQMDLQRAGINNKWWVVNACLSLTDTQNSFLKAKAQNELVWIKKVEQLSQGNTALIEWRNI
;
A
#
# COMPACT_ATOMS: atom_id res chain seq x y z
N MET A 1 -17.37 -13.30 19.14
CA MET A 1 -16.79 -11.97 18.85
C MET A 1 -17.41 -10.97 19.81
N LYS A 2 -16.60 -10.22 20.57
CA LYS A 2 -17.08 -9.19 21.51
C LYS A 2 -17.01 -7.81 20.86
N ALA A 3 -17.82 -6.85 21.30
CA ALA A 3 -17.65 -5.47 20.86
C ALA A 3 -16.28 -4.95 21.32
N PHE A 4 -15.58 -4.19 20.47
CA PHE A 4 -14.31 -3.56 20.82
C PHE A 4 -14.55 -2.40 21.81
N ASN A 5 -14.40 -2.68 23.09
CA ASN A 5 -14.57 -1.71 24.18
C ASN A 5 -13.26 -1.58 24.95
N LEU A 6 -12.79 -0.34 25.10
CA LEU A 6 -11.51 -0.02 25.75
C LEU A 6 -11.43 -0.47 27.22
N SER A 7 -12.56 -0.74 27.88
CA SER A 7 -12.57 -1.24 29.26
C SER A 7 -12.38 -2.76 29.37
N ASP A 8 -12.59 -3.50 28.27
CA ASP A 8 -12.57 -4.97 28.25
C ASP A 8 -11.24 -5.53 27.74
N ILE A 9 -10.33 -4.65 27.34
CA ILE A 9 -9.06 -4.97 26.72
C ILE A 9 -7.97 -4.63 27.71
N ASP A 10 -7.16 -5.62 28.08
CA ASP A 10 -5.89 -5.37 28.73
C ASP A 10 -5.01 -4.60 27.72
N LEU A 11 -4.42 -3.47 28.11
CA LEU A 11 -3.61 -2.62 27.23
C LEU A 11 -2.18 -2.57 27.75
N THR A 12 -1.21 -2.81 26.89
CA THR A 12 0.21 -2.66 27.21
C THR A 12 0.69 -1.23 26.94
N LYS A 13 1.96 -0.97 27.18
CA LYS A 13 2.59 0.33 26.93
C LYS A 13 2.49 0.77 25.48
N TYR A 14 2.86 -0.12 24.57
CA TYR A 14 2.88 0.12 23.14
C TYR A 14 1.76 -0.64 22.45
N LEU A 15 0.94 0.07 21.67
CA LEU A 15 -0.17 -0.49 20.91
C LEU A 15 0.08 -0.27 19.42
N PHE A 16 0.08 -1.36 18.65
CA PHE A 16 0.39 -1.31 17.21
C PHE A 16 -0.82 -1.68 16.38
N PHE A 17 -1.35 -0.74 15.60
CA PHE A 17 -2.44 -1.02 14.68
C PHE A 17 -1.90 -1.39 13.31
N THR A 18 -2.07 -2.65 12.93
CA THR A 18 -1.55 -3.17 11.66
C THR A 18 -2.62 -3.95 10.89
N GLY A 19 -2.43 -4.11 9.59
CA GLY A 19 -3.37 -4.76 8.68
C GLY A 19 -3.37 -4.16 7.28
N LYS A 20 -4.15 -4.77 6.39
CA LYS A 20 -4.25 -4.36 4.98
C LYS A 20 -4.66 -2.88 4.86
N GLY A 21 -4.25 -2.24 3.76
CA GLY A 21 -4.73 -0.90 3.42
C GLY A 21 -6.26 -0.77 3.41
N GLY A 22 -6.81 0.31 3.97
CA GLY A 22 -8.26 0.60 3.94
C GLY A 22 -9.12 -0.14 4.95
N VAL A 23 -8.56 -1.07 5.74
CA VAL A 23 -9.33 -1.81 6.76
C VAL A 23 -9.79 -0.93 7.93
N GLY A 24 -9.20 0.26 8.11
CA GLY A 24 -9.55 1.25 9.15
C GLY A 24 -8.59 1.29 10.35
N LYS A 25 -7.29 1.07 10.13
CA LYS A 25 -6.25 1.13 11.16
C LYS A 25 -6.20 2.50 11.85
N THR A 26 -5.94 3.54 11.08
CA THR A 26 -5.94 4.95 11.50
C THR A 26 -7.21 5.31 12.25
N SER A 27 -8.36 4.89 11.71
CA SER A 27 -9.66 5.13 12.32
C SER A 27 -9.76 4.58 13.74
N ILE A 28 -9.40 3.30 13.92
CA ILE A 28 -9.47 2.64 15.23
C ILE A 28 -8.34 3.13 16.15
N ALA A 29 -7.16 3.42 15.62
CA ALA A 29 -6.05 4.00 16.38
C ALA A 29 -6.44 5.36 16.95
N CYS A 30 -7.02 6.26 16.14
CA CYS A 30 -7.55 7.55 16.58
C CYS A 30 -8.67 7.37 17.61
N ALA A 31 -9.65 6.51 17.35
CA ALA A 31 -10.76 6.32 18.29
C ALA A 31 -10.32 5.69 19.62
N THR A 32 -9.29 4.84 19.60
CA THR A 32 -8.63 4.30 20.79
C THR A 32 -7.89 5.41 21.54
N ALA A 33 -7.09 6.21 20.84
CA ALA A 33 -6.32 7.30 21.41
C ALA A 33 -7.22 8.33 22.10
N VAL A 34 -8.26 8.79 21.40
CA VAL A 34 -9.25 9.74 21.93
C VAL A 34 -10.03 9.12 23.08
N GLY A 35 -10.49 7.87 22.95
CA GLY A 35 -11.24 7.22 24.01
C GLY A 35 -10.44 6.96 25.29
N LEU A 36 -9.12 6.78 25.20
CA LEU A 36 -8.23 6.69 26.36
C LEU A 36 -7.92 8.07 26.95
N ALA A 37 -7.68 9.08 26.11
CA ALA A 37 -7.47 10.46 26.56
C ALA A 37 -8.69 11.01 27.30
N ASP A 38 -9.90 10.76 26.79
CA ASP A 38 -11.17 11.12 27.46
C ASP A 38 -11.35 10.38 28.81
N LYS A 39 -10.65 9.25 29.04
CA LYS A 39 -10.59 8.56 30.34
C LYS A 39 -9.46 9.11 31.25
N GLY A 40 -8.82 10.21 30.87
CA GLY A 40 -7.76 10.88 31.63
C GLY A 40 -6.36 10.29 31.45
N LYS A 41 -6.14 9.44 30.42
CA LYS A 41 -4.81 8.90 30.11
C LYS A 41 -4.01 9.87 29.24
N LYS A 42 -2.71 9.92 29.44
CA LYS A 42 -1.77 10.61 28.54
C LYS A 42 -1.43 9.69 27.38
N ILE A 43 -1.73 10.10 26.16
CA ILE A 43 -1.58 9.28 24.96
C ILE A 43 -0.69 9.98 23.95
N LEU A 44 0.27 9.23 23.42
CA LEU A 44 1.04 9.62 22.24
C LEU A 44 0.57 8.78 21.06
N LEU A 45 -0.08 9.40 20.07
CA LEU A 45 -0.47 8.76 18.81
C LEU A 45 0.56 9.12 17.75
N ILE A 46 1.19 8.11 17.15
CA ILE A 46 2.21 8.26 16.13
C ILE A 46 1.69 7.62 14.85
N SER A 47 1.59 8.39 13.77
CA SER A 47 1.40 7.83 12.44
C SER A 47 2.74 7.65 11.76
N THR A 48 2.93 6.45 11.24
CA THR A 48 4.05 6.06 10.35
C THR A 48 3.54 5.80 8.93
N ASP A 49 2.25 6.02 8.66
CA ASP A 49 1.69 5.82 7.33
C ASP A 49 2.05 7.02 6.44
N PRO A 50 2.80 6.85 5.34
CA PRO A 50 3.09 7.92 4.40
C PRO A 50 1.83 8.62 3.86
N ALA A 51 0.69 7.91 3.80
CA ALA A 51 -0.60 8.42 3.34
C ALA A 51 -1.53 8.81 4.50
N SER A 52 -0.96 9.03 5.69
CA SER A 52 -1.66 9.46 6.89
C SER A 52 -2.52 10.70 6.65
N ASN A 53 -3.80 10.59 6.98
CA ASN A 53 -4.74 11.70 6.97
C ASN A 53 -5.03 12.20 8.39
N LEU A 54 -4.12 11.98 9.35
CA LEU A 54 -4.33 12.42 10.74
C LEU A 54 -4.56 13.93 10.84
N GLN A 55 -3.90 14.72 9.99
CA GLN A 55 -4.10 16.17 9.94
C GLN A 55 -5.55 16.54 9.58
N ASP A 56 -6.15 15.82 8.63
CA ASP A 56 -7.56 16.00 8.25
C ASP A 56 -8.50 15.50 9.34
N VAL A 57 -8.15 14.39 9.99
CA VAL A 57 -8.96 13.76 11.05
C VAL A 57 -9.06 14.67 12.28
N PHE A 58 -7.96 15.34 12.66
CA PHE A 58 -7.92 16.28 13.79
C PHE A 58 -8.15 17.75 13.37
N ASN A 59 -8.25 18.04 12.07
CA ASN A 59 -8.39 19.38 11.51
C ASN A 59 -7.33 20.37 12.05
N GLN A 60 -6.09 19.89 12.18
CA GLN A 60 -4.95 20.63 12.72
C GLN A 60 -3.66 20.24 11.98
N SER A 61 -2.78 21.22 11.74
CA SER A 61 -1.42 20.95 11.25
C SER A 61 -0.64 20.14 12.28
N LEU A 62 -0.08 19.00 11.85
CA LEU A 62 0.73 18.13 12.69
C LEU A 62 2.19 18.19 12.24
N ASN A 63 3.12 18.00 13.17
CA ASN A 63 4.56 17.94 12.88
C ASN A 63 5.16 16.60 13.36
N GLY A 64 6.42 16.34 12.99
CA GLY A 64 7.17 15.16 13.40
C GLY A 64 7.63 15.16 14.87
N HIS A 65 7.41 16.25 15.62
CA HIS A 65 7.91 16.40 16.99
C HIS A 65 6.83 16.23 18.07
N GLY A 66 5.56 16.20 17.67
CA GLY A 66 4.42 16.09 18.57
C GLY A 66 3.63 17.39 18.63
N SER A 67 2.33 17.27 18.40
CA SER A 67 1.36 18.35 18.45
C SER A 67 0.25 17.97 19.42
N GLU A 68 0.03 18.79 20.44
CA GLU A 68 -1.12 18.62 21.34
C GLU A 68 -2.42 18.93 20.60
N ILE A 69 -3.45 18.12 20.85
CA ILE A 69 -4.77 18.31 20.24
C ILE A 69 -5.64 19.10 21.22
N ALA A 70 -5.90 20.37 20.91
CA ALA A 70 -6.55 21.31 21.84
C ALA A 70 -7.92 20.82 22.34
N GLU A 71 -8.69 20.14 21.50
CA GLU A 71 -10.03 19.62 21.84
C GLU A 71 -10.00 18.32 22.67
N ILE A 72 -8.83 17.70 22.83
CA ILE A 72 -8.64 16.40 23.51
C ILE A 72 -7.42 16.49 24.44
N PRO A 73 -7.60 17.03 25.67
CA PRO A 73 -6.54 17.12 26.65
C PRO A 73 -5.90 15.75 26.93
N GLY A 74 -4.57 15.71 26.97
CA GLY A 74 -3.81 14.47 27.19
C GLY A 74 -3.51 13.68 25.91
N LEU A 75 -3.93 14.14 24.74
CA LEU A 75 -3.55 13.55 23.45
C LEU A 75 -2.48 14.40 22.74
N THR A 76 -1.33 13.78 22.49
CA THR A 76 -0.27 14.30 21.61
C THR A 76 -0.22 13.45 20.35
N VAL A 77 -0.19 14.09 19.19
CA VAL A 77 -0.14 13.42 17.89
C VAL A 77 1.16 13.77 17.16
N VAL A 78 1.85 12.74 16.66
CA VAL A 78 3.02 12.84 15.81
C VAL A 78 2.65 12.29 14.43
N ASN A 79 2.93 13.06 13.39
CA ASN A 79 2.81 12.57 12.02
C ASN A 79 4.21 12.50 11.43
N LEU A 80 4.73 11.28 11.24
CA LEU A 80 6.02 11.08 10.59
C LEU A 80 5.82 11.18 9.09
N ASP A 81 6.42 12.20 8.47
CA ASP A 81 6.53 12.28 7.02
C ASP A 81 7.82 11.54 6.60
N PRO A 82 7.70 10.37 5.96
CA PRO A 82 8.87 9.60 5.60
C PRO A 82 9.67 10.24 4.45
N GLU A 83 9.07 11.08 3.60
CA GLU A 83 9.81 11.85 2.59
C GLU A 83 10.64 12.94 3.26
N GLN A 84 10.08 13.61 4.28
CA GLN A 84 10.83 14.57 5.08
C GLN A 84 11.96 13.88 5.85
N ALA A 85 11.69 12.76 6.51
CA ALA A 85 12.70 11.99 7.23
C ALA A 85 13.82 11.51 6.29
N ALA A 86 13.48 11.09 5.07
CA ALA A 86 14.46 10.70 4.04
C ALA A 86 15.31 11.90 3.60
N ALA A 87 14.69 13.07 3.37
CA ALA A 87 15.41 14.28 3.03
C ALA A 87 16.38 14.71 4.14
N GLU A 88 15.96 14.63 5.40
CA GLU A 88 16.79 14.92 6.57
C GLU A 88 17.91 13.90 6.75
N TYR A 89 17.64 12.61 6.51
CA TYR A 89 18.66 11.56 6.49
C TYR A 89 19.70 11.80 5.39
N ARG A 90 19.24 12.05 4.16
CA ARG A 90 20.10 12.39 3.01
C ARG A 90 20.97 13.59 3.32
N GLU A 91 20.39 14.66 3.86
CA GLU A 91 21.13 15.86 4.23
C GLU A 91 22.18 15.58 5.32
N ARG A 92 21.84 14.80 6.35
CA ARG A 92 22.79 14.37 7.40
C ARG A 92 24.00 13.63 6.83
N VAL A 93 23.79 12.77 5.84
CA VAL A 93 24.85 11.99 5.20
C VAL A 93 25.70 12.86 4.26
N ILE A 94 25.10 13.80 3.54
CA ILE A 94 25.76 14.54 2.44
C ILE A 94 26.42 15.85 2.91
N ALA A 95 25.83 16.54 3.90
CA ALA A 95 26.34 17.81 4.41
C ALA A 95 27.85 17.81 4.79
N PRO A 96 28.41 16.75 5.41
CA PRO A 96 29.83 16.69 5.74
C PRO A 96 30.78 16.72 4.53
N PHE A 97 30.29 16.37 3.35
CA PHE A 97 31.05 16.26 2.10
C PHE A 97 30.86 17.47 1.16
N ARG A 98 29.80 18.27 1.34
CA ARG A 98 29.59 19.50 0.56
C ARG A 98 30.79 20.44 0.71
N GLY A 99 31.33 20.91 -0.41
CA GLY A 99 32.54 21.75 -0.45
C GLY A 99 33.86 21.01 -0.27
N LYS A 100 33.85 19.68 -0.06
CA LYS A 100 35.06 18.83 0.00
C LYS A 100 35.19 17.88 -1.18
N LEU A 101 34.07 17.44 -1.74
CA LEU A 101 34.02 16.59 -2.95
C LEU A 101 33.54 17.40 -4.16
N PRO A 102 33.86 16.96 -5.39
CA PRO A 102 33.30 17.57 -6.60
C PRO A 102 31.78 17.53 -6.62
N GLU A 103 31.15 18.56 -7.20
CA GLU A 103 29.69 18.68 -7.25
C GLU A 103 29.01 17.48 -7.94
N SER A 104 29.65 16.90 -8.96
CA SER A 104 29.15 15.71 -9.64
C SER A 104 29.09 14.47 -8.74
N VAL A 105 29.98 14.37 -7.75
CA VAL A 105 29.97 13.28 -6.76
C VAL A 105 28.86 13.50 -5.75
N ILE A 106 28.67 14.75 -5.30
CA ILE A 106 27.57 15.12 -4.40
C ILE A 106 26.21 14.83 -5.05
N GLN A 107 26.02 15.23 -6.31
CA GLN A 107 24.79 14.94 -7.05
C GLN A 107 24.53 13.43 -7.17
N ASN A 108 25.55 12.62 -7.42
CA ASN A 108 25.40 11.17 -7.49
C ASN A 108 25.02 10.56 -6.13
N MET A 109 25.60 11.05 -5.03
CA MET A 109 25.21 10.65 -3.67
C MET A 109 23.77 11.07 -3.34
N GLU A 110 23.36 12.28 -3.75
CA GLU A 110 21.98 12.77 -3.57
C GLU A 110 20.99 11.88 -4.33
N GLU A 111 21.29 11.52 -5.58
CA GLU A 111 20.47 10.60 -6.38
C GLU A 111 20.37 9.22 -5.71
N GLN A 112 21.50 8.64 -5.28
CA GLN A 112 21.52 7.34 -4.60
C GLN A 112 20.65 7.36 -3.33
N LEU A 113 20.70 8.42 -2.53
CA LEU A 113 19.93 8.55 -1.28
C LEU A 113 18.50 9.08 -1.48
N SER A 114 18.05 9.23 -2.72
CA SER A 114 16.67 9.65 -3.04
C SER A 114 15.75 8.50 -3.42
N GLY A 115 16.29 7.28 -3.43
CA GLY A 115 15.50 6.07 -3.68
C GLY A 115 14.54 5.75 -2.54
N SER A 116 13.47 5.05 -2.88
CA SER A 116 12.50 4.46 -1.96
C SER A 116 13.11 3.68 -0.78
N CYS A 117 14.20 2.93 -0.99
CA CYS A 117 14.91 2.23 0.09
C CYS A 117 15.36 3.19 1.19
N THR A 118 15.74 4.42 0.84
CA THR A 118 16.13 5.45 1.81
C THR A 118 14.92 5.96 2.59
N VAL A 119 13.76 6.08 1.94
CA VAL A 119 12.49 6.44 2.59
C VAL A 119 12.08 5.38 3.61
N GLU A 120 12.23 4.09 3.27
CA GLU A 120 11.93 2.99 4.20
C GLU A 120 12.86 2.98 5.41
N ILE A 121 14.17 3.17 5.20
CA ILE A 121 15.15 3.26 6.28
C ILE A 121 14.88 4.46 7.18
N ALA A 122 14.56 5.62 6.60
CA ALA A 122 14.27 6.83 7.35
C ALA A 122 13.00 6.69 8.21
N ALA A 123 11.94 6.07 7.67
CA ALA A 123 10.74 5.76 8.42
C ALA A 123 11.04 4.80 9.59
N PHE A 124 11.88 3.79 9.37
CA PHE A 124 12.27 2.83 10.40
C PHE A 124 13.11 3.45 11.51
N ASN A 125 13.97 4.40 11.14
CA ASN A 125 14.78 5.17 12.07
C ASN A 125 13.93 5.95 13.07
N GLU A 126 12.98 6.73 12.56
CA GLU A 126 12.03 7.47 13.41
C GLU A 126 11.23 6.51 14.29
N PHE A 127 10.73 5.42 13.71
CA PHE A 127 10.03 4.38 14.45
C PHE A 127 10.86 3.83 15.63
N SER A 128 12.12 3.49 15.35
CA SER A 128 13.06 2.94 16.33
C SER A 128 13.40 3.95 17.43
N ASP A 129 13.47 5.24 17.11
CA ASP A 129 13.68 6.29 18.10
C ASP A 129 12.48 6.40 19.04
N PHE A 130 11.24 6.42 18.53
CA PHE A 130 10.04 6.51 19.37
C PHE A 130 9.84 5.30 20.30
N ILE A 131 10.10 4.09 19.82
CA ILE A 131 9.91 2.89 20.64
C ILE A 131 11.00 2.75 21.72
N THR A 132 12.20 3.26 21.46
CA THR A 132 13.34 3.13 22.41
C THR A 132 13.52 4.33 23.34
N ASP A 133 12.78 5.42 23.12
CA ASP A 133 12.78 6.65 23.91
C ASP A 133 12.19 6.45 25.32
N VAL A 134 13.07 6.41 26.31
CA VAL A 134 12.74 6.20 27.73
C VAL A 134 11.98 7.40 28.31
N GLN A 135 12.24 8.62 27.82
CA GLN A 135 11.56 9.81 28.32
C GLN A 135 10.09 9.78 27.92
N LYS A 136 9.80 9.56 26.63
CA LYS A 136 8.41 9.40 26.15
C LYS A 136 7.72 8.21 26.80
N GLN A 137 8.44 7.11 27.02
CA GLN A 137 7.91 5.97 27.76
C GLN A 137 7.48 6.35 29.19
N SER A 138 8.17 7.27 29.86
CA SER A 138 7.79 7.72 31.20
C SER A 138 6.66 8.78 31.23
N GLU A 139 6.53 9.56 30.15
CA GLU A 139 5.60 10.70 30.09
C GLU A 139 4.16 10.29 29.76
N PHE A 140 3.99 9.38 28.81
CA PHE A 140 2.68 8.94 28.33
C PHE A 140 2.25 7.66 29.04
N ASP A 141 0.96 7.41 29.24
CA ASP A 141 0.45 6.12 29.72
C ASP A 141 0.58 5.05 28.62
N HIS A 142 0.15 5.38 27.40
CA HIS A 142 0.22 4.52 26.22
C HIS A 142 0.77 5.26 25.00
N ILE A 143 1.54 4.54 24.18
CA ILE A 143 2.06 5.00 22.90
C ILE A 143 1.41 4.14 21.81
N ILE A 144 0.68 4.78 20.90
CA ILE A 144 -0.12 4.14 19.87
C ILE A 144 0.53 4.40 18.51
N PHE A 145 0.87 3.33 17.79
CA PHE A 145 1.39 3.39 16.44
C PHE A 145 0.30 3.03 15.43
N ASP A 146 -0.04 3.99 14.57
CA ASP A 146 -0.77 3.74 13.33
C ASP A 146 0.24 3.38 12.24
N THR A 147 0.29 2.10 11.87
CA THR A 147 1.32 1.60 10.96
C THR A 147 0.90 1.68 9.49
N ALA A 148 1.89 1.76 8.61
CA ALA A 148 1.74 1.43 7.19
C ALA A 148 1.11 0.02 6.99
N PRO A 149 0.68 -0.35 5.76
CA PRO A 149 0.13 -1.68 5.49
C PRO A 149 1.07 -2.82 5.90
N THR A 150 0.50 -3.94 6.35
CA THR A 150 1.21 -5.06 7.01
C THR A 150 2.47 -5.53 6.29
N GLY A 151 2.45 -5.69 4.97
CA GLY A 151 3.62 -6.14 4.20
C GLY A 151 4.80 -5.18 4.25
N HIS A 152 4.56 -3.87 4.30
CA HIS A 152 5.60 -2.86 4.42
C HIS A 152 6.17 -2.83 5.85
N THR A 153 5.31 -2.90 6.88
CA THR A 153 5.74 -3.00 8.28
C THR A 153 6.55 -4.27 8.54
N LEU A 154 6.17 -5.40 7.94
CA LEU A 154 6.88 -6.67 8.08
C LEU A 154 8.24 -6.66 7.40
N ARG A 155 8.33 -6.13 6.17
CA ARG A 155 9.62 -5.89 5.50
C ARG A 155 10.51 -5.02 6.34
N MET A 156 9.99 -3.88 6.82
CA MET A 156 10.70 -2.96 7.71
C MET A 156 11.28 -3.65 8.95
N LEU A 157 10.54 -4.57 9.58
CA LEU A 157 11.01 -5.35 10.75
C LEU A 157 12.00 -6.47 10.40
N GLN A 158 11.98 -6.97 9.16
CA GLN A 158 12.93 -7.97 8.66
C GLN A 158 14.25 -7.36 8.17
N LEU A 159 14.25 -6.07 7.79
CA LEU A 159 15.44 -5.36 7.32
C LEU A 159 16.62 -5.54 8.31
N PRO A 160 16.50 -5.31 9.64
CA PRO A 160 17.65 -5.46 10.54
C PRO A 160 18.28 -6.85 10.53
N SER A 161 17.49 -7.92 10.40
CA SER A 161 17.98 -9.30 10.31
C SER A 161 18.62 -9.62 8.96
N ALA A 162 18.02 -9.15 7.85
CA ALA A 162 18.55 -9.35 6.51
C ALA A 162 19.90 -8.63 6.34
N TRP A 163 19.99 -7.38 6.82
CA TRP A 163 21.22 -6.59 6.75
C TRP A 163 22.29 -7.07 7.72
N SER A 164 21.93 -7.49 8.94
CA SER A 164 22.95 -8.04 9.86
C SER A 164 23.55 -9.34 9.36
N THR A 165 22.75 -10.20 8.73
CA THR A 165 23.22 -11.44 8.09
C THR A 165 24.13 -11.09 6.90
N PHE A 166 23.68 -10.19 6.01
CA PHE A 166 24.47 -9.71 4.87
C PHE A 166 25.80 -9.08 5.30
N ILE A 167 25.79 -8.16 6.26
CA ILE A 167 27.00 -7.50 6.80
C ILE A 167 27.94 -8.52 7.46
N SER A 168 27.41 -9.56 8.11
CA SER A 168 28.22 -10.59 8.77
C SER A 168 28.81 -11.64 7.80
N GLU A 169 28.14 -11.88 6.67
CA GLU A 169 28.52 -12.90 5.69
C GLU A 169 29.26 -12.30 4.47
N SER A 170 29.15 -10.99 4.22
CA SER A 170 29.87 -10.30 3.15
C SER A 170 31.36 -10.18 3.49
N THR A 171 32.22 -10.81 2.70
CA THR A 171 33.68 -10.73 2.86
C THR A 171 34.29 -9.59 2.04
N HIS A 172 33.59 -9.14 1.00
CA HIS A 172 34.01 -8.07 0.10
C HIS A 172 32.89 -7.03 0.06
N GLY A 173 33.11 -5.85 0.62
CA GLY A 173 32.10 -4.79 0.68
C GLY A 173 31.46 -4.50 -0.69
N ALA A 174 30.20 -4.88 -0.87
CA ALA A 174 29.43 -4.74 -2.10
C ALA A 174 29.16 -3.28 -2.53
N SER A 175 29.03 -3.07 -3.84
CA SER A 175 28.91 -1.78 -4.55
C SER A 175 27.72 -0.90 -4.11
N CYS A 176 26.66 -1.49 -3.54
CA CYS A 176 25.46 -0.77 -3.10
C CYS A 176 25.52 -0.24 -1.64
N LEU A 177 26.65 -0.44 -0.93
CA LEU A 177 26.80 -0.21 0.51
C LEU A 177 26.81 1.25 0.98
N GLY A 178 26.87 2.25 0.09
CA GLY A 178 26.92 3.67 0.49
C GLY A 178 25.75 4.08 1.41
N GLN A 179 24.59 3.43 1.28
CA GLN A 179 23.39 3.67 2.07
C GLN A 179 23.36 2.93 3.42
N LEU A 180 24.23 1.92 3.59
CA LEU A 180 24.17 0.92 4.67
C LEU A 180 25.15 1.20 5.81
N SER A 181 26.16 2.06 5.60
CA SER A 181 27.13 2.50 6.62
C SER A 181 26.45 3.13 7.84
N GLY A 182 25.35 3.86 7.66
CA GLY A 182 24.56 4.45 8.76
C GLY A 182 23.73 3.46 9.57
N LEU A 183 23.51 2.23 9.07
CA LEU A 183 22.74 1.20 9.79
C LEU A 183 23.57 0.50 10.87
N GLU A 184 24.87 0.34 10.65
CA GLU A 184 25.76 -0.35 11.60
C GLU A 184 25.88 0.43 12.93
N GLU A 185 25.94 1.76 12.86
CA GLU A 185 25.99 2.64 14.04
C GLU A 185 24.71 2.56 14.89
N ARG A 186 23.56 2.16 14.31
CA ARG A 186 22.25 2.10 14.97
C ARG A 186 21.80 0.69 15.36
N LYS A 187 22.67 -0.31 15.22
CA LYS A 187 22.36 -1.73 15.47
C LYS A 187 21.72 -2.01 16.83
N GLU A 188 22.24 -1.40 17.90
CA GLU A 188 21.69 -1.60 19.25
C GLU A 188 20.29 -0.99 19.43
N ILE A 189 20.01 0.14 18.77
CA ILE A 189 18.67 0.75 18.79
C ILE A 189 17.66 -0.17 18.10
N TYR A 190 18.01 -0.71 16.93
CA TYR A 190 17.15 -1.65 16.22
C TYR A 190 16.91 -2.93 16.99
N LYS A 191 17.95 -3.48 17.61
CA LYS A 191 17.83 -4.66 18.47
C LYS A 191 16.86 -4.40 19.62
N LYS A 192 17.01 -3.28 20.33
CA LYS A 192 16.12 -2.87 21.41
C LYS A 192 14.68 -2.65 20.92
N ALA A 193 14.49 -2.10 19.72
CA ALA A 193 13.17 -1.94 19.10
C ALA A 193 12.49 -3.31 18.86
N VAL A 194 13.22 -4.27 18.28
CA VAL A 194 12.72 -5.64 18.04
C VAL A 194 12.44 -6.38 19.35
N GLU A 195 13.30 -6.24 20.36
CA GLU A 195 13.08 -6.79 21.70
C GLU A 195 11.82 -6.21 22.35
N THR A 196 11.62 -4.90 22.26
CA THR A 196 10.43 -4.22 22.79
C THR A 196 9.16 -4.66 22.07
N LEU A 197 9.21 -4.83 20.74
CA LEU A 197 8.10 -5.35 19.94
C LEU A 197 7.72 -6.80 20.30
N SER A 198 8.73 -7.62 20.61
CA SER A 198 8.55 -9.03 20.96
C SER A 198 8.14 -9.25 22.42
N ASP A 199 8.36 -8.26 23.29
CA ASP A 199 7.96 -8.30 24.69
C ASP A 199 6.44 -8.21 24.83
N THR A 200 5.83 -9.33 25.21
CA THR A 200 4.37 -9.46 25.43
C THR A 200 3.83 -8.60 26.58
N GLY A 201 4.68 -8.16 27.52
CA GLY A 201 4.30 -7.25 28.60
C GLY A 201 4.35 -5.78 28.18
N ALA A 202 5.23 -5.43 27.24
CA ALA A 202 5.40 -4.06 26.75
C ALA A 202 4.53 -3.75 25.53
N THR A 203 4.36 -4.71 24.62
CA THR A 203 3.76 -4.49 23.30
C THR A 203 2.55 -5.38 23.06
N ARG A 204 1.49 -4.79 22.52
CA ARG A 204 0.28 -5.47 22.04
C ARG A 204 -0.03 -5.03 20.62
N LEU A 205 -0.21 -6.02 19.75
CA LEU A 205 -0.47 -5.81 18.35
C LEU A 205 -1.98 -5.98 18.07
N MET A 206 -2.56 -4.96 17.45
CA MET A 206 -3.96 -4.83 17.07
C MET A 206 -4.08 -5.15 15.57
N LEU A 207 -4.35 -6.41 15.22
CA LEU A 207 -4.60 -6.82 13.83
C LEU A 207 -5.98 -6.34 13.41
N VAL A 208 -6.04 -5.32 12.56
CA VAL A 208 -7.28 -4.80 12.01
C VAL A 208 -7.59 -5.49 10.68
N SER A 209 -8.79 -6.02 10.56
CA SER A 209 -9.30 -6.59 9.32
C SER A 209 -10.74 -6.15 9.06
N ARG A 210 -11.30 -6.59 7.93
CA ARG A 210 -12.70 -6.42 7.55
C ARG A 210 -13.34 -7.81 7.42
N PRO A 211 -14.67 -7.94 7.57
CA PRO A 211 -15.40 -9.18 7.35
C PRO A 211 -15.46 -9.53 5.85
N GLU A 212 -14.30 -9.75 5.25
CA GLU A 212 -14.10 -10.03 3.84
C GLU A 212 -12.96 -11.04 3.67
N THR A 213 -13.08 -11.96 2.72
CA THR A 213 -12.14 -13.08 2.56
C THR A 213 -10.69 -12.61 2.34
N ALA A 214 -10.45 -11.63 1.47
CA ALA A 214 -9.09 -11.18 1.16
C ALA A 214 -8.41 -10.47 2.36
N PRO A 215 -9.04 -9.49 3.04
CA PRO A 215 -8.52 -8.92 4.28
C PRO A 215 -8.27 -9.95 5.39
N LEU A 216 -9.14 -10.96 5.54
CA LEU A 216 -8.95 -12.02 6.55
C LEU A 216 -7.76 -12.93 6.24
N LYS A 217 -7.61 -13.35 4.97
CA LYS A 217 -6.43 -14.12 4.54
C LYS A 217 -5.13 -13.35 4.74
N GLU A 218 -5.12 -12.06 4.40
CA GLU A 218 -3.96 -11.21 4.60
C GLU A 218 -3.62 -11.05 6.08
N ALA A 219 -4.63 -10.85 6.94
CA ALA A 219 -4.42 -10.79 8.38
C ALA A 219 -3.83 -12.10 8.94
N ALA A 220 -4.28 -13.27 8.45
CA ALA A 220 -3.72 -14.56 8.84
C ALA A 220 -2.25 -14.71 8.42
N ARG A 221 -1.93 -14.35 7.18
CA ARG A 221 -0.56 -14.35 6.65
C ARG A 221 0.36 -13.44 7.47
N SER A 222 -0.05 -12.19 7.68
CA SER A 222 0.74 -11.24 8.47
C SER A 222 0.88 -11.65 9.93
N SER A 223 -0.17 -12.23 10.52
CA SER A 223 -0.10 -12.77 11.88
C SER A 223 0.97 -13.85 12.00
N HIS A 224 1.04 -14.76 11.03
CA HIS A 224 2.05 -15.81 10.98
C HIS A 224 3.46 -15.24 10.84
N GLU A 225 3.68 -14.29 9.92
CA GLU A 225 4.98 -13.63 9.74
C GLU A 225 5.42 -12.90 11.02
N LEU A 226 4.51 -12.22 11.72
CA LEU A 226 4.80 -11.56 13.01
C LEU A 226 5.12 -12.57 14.12
N GLN A 227 4.46 -13.73 14.15
CA GLN A 227 4.78 -14.80 15.10
C GLN A 227 6.20 -15.35 14.88
N LEU A 228 6.63 -15.51 13.62
CA LEU A 228 7.99 -15.95 13.28
C LEU A 228 9.05 -14.95 13.78
N LEU A 229 8.72 -13.67 13.83
CA LEU A 229 9.55 -12.61 14.40
C LEU A 229 9.49 -12.52 15.94
N GLY A 230 8.72 -13.39 16.61
CA GLY A 230 8.58 -13.41 18.06
C GLY A 230 7.47 -12.51 18.62
N ILE A 231 6.74 -11.78 17.76
CA ILE A 231 5.66 -10.86 18.16
C ILE A 231 4.36 -11.65 18.34
N LYS A 232 4.12 -12.13 19.57
CA LYS A 232 3.05 -13.09 19.88
C LYS A 232 1.79 -12.50 20.52
N ASN A 233 1.89 -11.33 21.16
CA ASN A 233 0.77 -10.68 21.85
C ASN A 233 -0.15 -9.93 20.86
N GLN A 234 -0.96 -10.68 20.12
CA GLN A 234 -1.83 -10.15 19.07
C GLN A 234 -3.30 -10.25 19.48
N ILE A 235 -4.12 -9.29 19.05
CA ILE A 235 -5.59 -9.37 19.08
C ILE A 235 -6.15 -9.08 17.69
N LEU A 236 -7.31 -9.64 17.36
CA LEU A 236 -7.97 -9.43 16.08
C LEU A 236 -9.18 -8.50 16.24
N ILE A 237 -9.22 -7.45 15.43
CA ILE A 237 -10.31 -6.48 15.38
C ILE A 237 -10.94 -6.53 13.98
N ILE A 238 -12.18 -7.01 13.92
CA ILE A 238 -12.99 -6.99 12.70
C ILE A 238 -13.74 -5.66 12.62
N ASN A 239 -13.24 -4.76 11.81
CA ASN A 239 -13.86 -3.46 11.57
C ASN A 239 -15.04 -3.56 10.60
N GLY A 240 -15.97 -2.61 10.67
CA GLY A 240 -17.01 -2.44 9.66
C GLY A 240 -18.04 -3.57 9.60
N VAL A 241 -18.34 -4.21 10.73
CA VAL A 241 -19.38 -5.24 10.80
C VAL A 241 -20.76 -4.60 10.68
N LEU A 242 -21.55 -5.01 9.68
CA LEU A 242 -22.92 -4.55 9.51
C LEU A 242 -23.80 -5.18 10.61
N GLN A 243 -24.30 -4.36 11.53
CA GLN A 243 -25.20 -4.80 12.60
C GLN A 243 -26.68 -4.63 12.26
N GLN A 244 -27.02 -3.61 11.48
CA GLN A 244 -28.40 -3.28 11.11
C GLN A 244 -28.74 -3.89 9.74
N LEU A 245 -29.15 -5.16 9.76
CA LEU A 245 -29.70 -5.82 8.58
C LEU A 245 -31.11 -5.32 8.29
N ASP A 246 -31.34 -4.80 7.08
CA ASP A 246 -32.68 -4.63 6.53
C ASP A 246 -32.94 -5.74 5.51
N LYS A 247 -33.80 -6.70 5.90
CA LYS A 247 -34.13 -7.87 5.06
C LYS A 247 -34.95 -7.50 3.82
N ASN A 248 -35.56 -6.31 3.80
CA ASN A 248 -36.32 -5.85 2.65
C ASN A 248 -35.43 -5.12 1.63
N ASP A 249 -34.17 -4.88 1.98
CA ASP A 249 -33.18 -4.23 1.13
C ASP A 249 -32.18 -5.28 0.59
N SER A 250 -32.11 -5.40 -0.73
CA SER A 250 -31.25 -6.39 -1.39
C SER A 250 -29.78 -6.13 -1.15
N VAL A 251 -29.34 -4.86 -1.14
CA VAL A 251 -27.94 -4.48 -0.93
C VAL A 251 -27.51 -4.79 0.50
N SER A 252 -28.32 -4.43 1.49
CA SER A 252 -28.12 -4.75 2.91
C SER A 252 -28.03 -6.25 3.14
N SER A 253 -28.94 -7.02 2.54
CA SER A 253 -28.96 -8.47 2.64
C SER A 253 -27.71 -9.11 2.01
N GLN A 254 -27.33 -8.71 0.80
CA GLN A 254 -26.13 -9.20 0.12
C GLN A 254 -24.84 -8.84 0.86
N LEU A 255 -24.73 -7.60 1.34
CA LEU A 255 -23.58 -7.15 2.13
C LEU A 255 -23.45 -7.96 3.41
N HIS A 256 -24.55 -8.14 4.14
CA HIS A 256 -24.56 -8.94 5.36
C HIS A 256 -24.20 -10.41 5.09
N GLU A 257 -24.78 -11.04 4.07
CA GLU A 257 -24.48 -12.42 3.71
C GLU A 257 -23.00 -12.60 3.32
N ARG A 258 -22.46 -11.68 2.52
CA ARG A 258 -21.02 -11.67 2.17
C ARG A 258 -20.14 -11.58 3.41
N GLN A 259 -20.48 -10.72 4.36
CA GLN A 259 -19.75 -10.61 5.63
C GLN A 259 -19.83 -11.90 6.45
N GLN A 260 -21.01 -12.50 6.59
CA GLN A 260 -21.17 -13.75 7.34
C GLN A 260 -20.41 -14.90 6.69
N LYS A 261 -20.46 -15.02 5.36
CA LYS A 261 -19.71 -16.04 4.63
C LYS A 261 -18.21 -15.89 4.85
N ALA A 262 -17.68 -14.68 4.76
CA ALA A 262 -16.28 -14.40 5.01
C ALA A 262 -15.86 -14.76 6.45
N LEU A 263 -16.66 -14.38 7.45
CA LEU A 263 -16.42 -14.68 8.86
C LEU A 263 -16.52 -16.17 9.17
N GLN A 264 -17.44 -16.91 8.55
CA GLN A 264 -17.54 -18.36 8.65
C GLN A 264 -16.33 -19.07 8.03
N SER A 265 -15.78 -18.51 6.94
CA SER A 265 -14.58 -19.00 6.28
C SER A 265 -13.27 -18.40 6.82
N MET A 266 -13.31 -17.75 7.99
CA MET A 266 -12.13 -17.11 8.58
C MET A 266 -11.02 -18.15 8.80
N PRO A 267 -9.77 -17.85 8.42
CA PRO A 267 -8.63 -18.75 8.65
C PRO A 267 -8.54 -19.21 10.12
N ALA A 268 -8.27 -20.49 10.33
CA ALA A 268 -8.28 -21.10 11.67
C ALA A 268 -7.21 -20.49 12.59
N GLU A 269 -6.10 -20.05 12.02
CA GLU A 269 -4.98 -19.38 12.69
C GLU A 269 -5.43 -18.12 13.44
N LEU A 270 -6.42 -17.40 12.90
CA LEU A 270 -6.96 -16.19 13.51
C LEU A 270 -7.91 -16.48 14.67
N SER A 271 -8.46 -17.68 14.75
CA SER A 271 -9.44 -18.06 15.77
C SER A 271 -8.83 -18.22 17.17
N GLY A 272 -7.50 -18.36 17.25
CA GLY A 272 -6.77 -18.48 18.52
C GLY A 272 -6.62 -17.15 19.28
N TYR A 273 -6.93 -16.02 18.65
CA TYR A 273 -6.73 -14.69 19.25
C TYR A 273 -8.00 -14.12 19.88
N PRO A 274 -7.87 -13.23 20.87
CA PRO A 274 -8.98 -12.40 21.32
C PRO A 274 -9.61 -11.65 20.14
N LEU A 275 -10.90 -11.90 19.91
CA LEU A 275 -11.63 -11.44 18.74
C LEU A 275 -12.67 -10.38 19.09
N TYR A 276 -12.46 -9.18 18.57
CA TYR A 276 -13.33 -8.02 18.74
C TYR A 276 -13.94 -7.53 17.43
N HIS A 277 -15.05 -6.82 17.49
CA HIS A 277 -15.62 -6.10 16.35
C HIS A 277 -15.88 -4.63 16.62
N VAL A 278 -15.74 -3.85 15.56
CA VAL A 278 -16.21 -2.47 15.48
C VAL A 278 -17.36 -2.41 14.47
N PRO A 279 -18.55 -1.92 14.85
CA PRO A 279 -19.67 -1.79 13.92
C PRO A 279 -19.35 -0.86 12.75
N LEU A 280 -19.92 -1.17 11.58
CA LEU A 280 -19.95 -0.24 10.47
C LEU A 280 -20.72 1.02 10.91
N ARG A 281 -20.10 2.20 10.78
CA ARG A 281 -20.74 3.50 11.12
C ARG A 281 -21.34 4.17 9.90
N SER A 282 -22.40 4.96 10.11
CA SER A 282 -23.10 5.67 9.04
C SER A 282 -22.36 6.93 8.56
N TYR A 283 -21.37 7.39 9.32
CA TYR A 283 -20.60 8.61 9.11
C TYR A 283 -19.10 8.35 8.86
N ASN A 284 -18.42 9.34 8.28
CA ASN A 284 -16.96 9.36 8.11
C ASN A 284 -16.26 9.97 9.34
N LEU A 285 -14.99 9.63 9.56
CA LEU A 285 -14.15 10.19 10.63
C LEU A 285 -13.52 11.53 10.24
N SER A 286 -14.35 12.51 9.93
CA SER A 286 -13.93 13.87 9.55
C SER A 286 -14.03 14.88 10.69
N SER A 287 -14.32 14.42 11.92
CA SER A 287 -14.43 15.31 13.09
C SER A 287 -14.14 14.55 14.38
N ILE A 288 -13.66 15.28 15.39
CA ILE A 288 -13.37 14.75 16.72
C ILE A 288 -14.63 14.14 17.37
N VAL A 289 -15.81 14.72 17.11
CA VAL A 289 -17.10 14.17 17.56
C VAL A 289 -17.35 12.78 17.00
N ASN A 290 -17.07 12.58 15.70
CA ASN A 290 -17.24 11.28 15.05
C ASN A 290 -16.21 10.25 15.54
N ILE A 291 -14.97 10.68 15.80
CA ILE A 291 -13.92 9.84 16.40
C ILE A 291 -14.35 9.35 17.79
N ARG A 292 -14.80 10.25 18.67
CA ARG A 292 -15.30 9.92 20.02
C ARG A 292 -16.42 8.89 19.99
N ARG A 293 -17.33 8.99 19.02
CA ARG A 293 -18.49 8.09 18.90
C ARG A 293 -18.17 6.75 18.24
N MET A 294 -17.09 6.66 17.45
CA MET A 294 -16.79 5.51 16.59
C MET A 294 -16.88 4.16 17.31
N LEU A 295 -16.39 4.05 18.55
CA LEU A 295 -16.40 2.79 19.29
C LEU A 295 -17.74 2.50 19.98
N TYR A 296 -18.58 3.51 20.20
CA TYR A 296 -19.70 3.41 21.13
C TYR A 296 -21.08 3.56 20.49
N SER A 297 -21.27 4.49 19.55
CA SER A 297 -22.59 4.84 19.05
C SER A 297 -22.60 5.20 17.57
N ASP A 298 -23.79 5.09 16.97
CA ASP A 298 -24.08 5.61 15.64
C ASP A 298 -25.01 6.83 15.76
N SER A 299 -25.05 7.68 14.73
CA SER A 299 -25.87 8.89 14.70
C SER A 299 -26.54 9.02 13.33
N LEU A 300 -27.57 8.21 13.09
CA LEU A 300 -28.40 8.33 11.89
C LEU A 300 -29.35 9.53 12.05
N SER A 301 -29.20 10.55 11.21
CA SER A 301 -30.27 11.53 11.02
C SER A 301 -31.42 10.87 10.26
N SER A 302 -32.66 11.12 10.67
CA SER A 302 -33.87 10.48 10.14
C SER A 302 -34.25 10.90 8.72
N GLU A 303 -33.56 11.88 8.13
CA GLU A 303 -33.82 12.40 6.78
C GLU A 303 -32.53 12.50 5.97
N VAL A 304 -32.07 11.38 5.42
CA VAL A 304 -31.04 11.42 4.37
C VAL A 304 -31.75 11.52 3.03
N ASN A 305 -31.85 12.74 2.50
CA ASN A 305 -32.45 13.03 1.20
C ASN A 305 -31.44 12.72 0.07
N TYR A 306 -31.02 11.46 -0.01
CA TYR A 306 -30.11 10.97 -1.04
C TYR A 306 -30.92 10.55 -2.28
N LYS A 307 -30.45 10.96 -3.47
CA LYS A 307 -30.90 10.48 -4.77
C LYS A 307 -29.69 9.92 -5.52
N PRO A 308 -29.83 8.78 -6.22
CA PRO A 308 -28.75 8.25 -7.06
C PRO A 308 -28.21 9.30 -8.02
N ALA A 309 -26.88 9.30 -8.22
CA ALA A 309 -26.23 10.20 -9.17
C ALA A 309 -26.80 9.95 -10.57
N ALA A 310 -27.22 11.02 -11.27
CA ALA A 310 -27.78 10.90 -12.61
C ALA A 310 -26.68 10.61 -13.63
N SER A 311 -26.71 9.42 -14.23
CA SER A 311 -25.97 9.03 -15.45
C SER A 311 -24.48 9.39 -15.46
N PRO A 312 -23.66 8.91 -14.50
CA PRO A 312 -22.21 9.06 -14.58
C PRO A 312 -21.65 8.30 -15.78
N LYS A 313 -20.47 8.70 -16.27
CA LYS A 313 -19.77 7.93 -17.30
C LYS A 313 -19.51 6.51 -16.78
N GLY A 314 -19.77 5.53 -17.62
CA GLY A 314 -19.52 4.12 -17.31
C GLY A 314 -18.14 3.64 -17.72
N VAL A 315 -17.81 2.40 -17.35
CA VAL A 315 -16.61 1.70 -17.85
C VAL A 315 -16.65 1.54 -19.38
N ASP A 316 -17.84 1.42 -19.98
CA ASP A 316 -17.99 1.34 -21.43
C ASP A 316 -17.43 2.58 -22.15
N GLU A 317 -17.83 3.78 -21.71
CA GLU A 317 -17.32 5.04 -22.30
C GLU A 317 -15.80 5.18 -22.16
N MET A 318 -15.24 4.75 -21.03
CA MET A 318 -13.79 4.73 -20.83
C MET A 318 -13.13 3.76 -21.81
N VAL A 319 -13.64 2.53 -21.95
CA VAL A 319 -13.05 1.55 -22.85
C VAL A 319 -13.16 1.98 -24.31
N ASP A 320 -14.28 2.59 -24.70
CA ASP A 320 -14.45 3.15 -26.04
C ASP A 320 -13.44 4.27 -26.31
N ASP A 321 -13.18 5.17 -25.35
CA ASP A 321 -12.13 6.19 -25.45
C ASP A 321 -10.72 5.58 -25.55
N LEU A 322 -10.41 4.55 -24.74
CA LEU A 322 -9.12 3.84 -24.80
C LEU A 322 -8.91 3.18 -26.17
N TYR A 323 -9.95 2.56 -26.73
CA TYR A 323 -9.90 1.89 -28.03
C TYR A 323 -9.77 2.90 -29.18
N THR A 324 -10.60 3.93 -29.21
CA THR A 324 -10.64 4.95 -30.28
C THR A 324 -9.43 5.87 -30.28
N SER A 325 -8.86 6.16 -29.10
CA SER A 325 -7.59 6.91 -28.98
C SER A 325 -6.35 6.09 -29.34
N GLY A 326 -6.50 4.79 -29.63
CA GLY A 326 -5.43 3.93 -30.13
C GLY A 326 -4.45 3.45 -29.06
N LYS A 327 -4.86 3.43 -27.78
CA LYS A 327 -4.01 2.94 -26.69
C LYS A 327 -3.62 1.48 -26.91
N ARG A 328 -2.35 1.18 -26.70
CA ARG A 328 -1.72 -0.14 -26.85
C ARG A 328 -1.30 -0.75 -25.52
N VAL A 329 -0.94 0.08 -24.54
CA VAL A 329 -0.55 -0.36 -23.20
C VAL A 329 -1.50 0.29 -22.19
N ILE A 330 -2.23 -0.52 -21.44
CA ILE A 330 -3.24 -0.04 -20.49
C ILE A 330 -2.91 -0.62 -19.12
N PHE A 331 -2.59 0.24 -18.16
CA PHE A 331 -2.38 -0.15 -16.77
C PHE A 331 -3.63 0.06 -15.95
N THR A 332 -3.96 -0.86 -15.07
CA THR A 332 -4.86 -0.57 -13.94
C THR A 332 -4.04 -0.45 -12.67
N MET A 333 -3.97 0.75 -12.08
CA MET A 333 -3.17 1.05 -10.90
C MET A 333 -4.02 1.57 -9.76
N GLY A 334 -3.55 1.42 -8.51
CA GLY A 334 -4.34 1.74 -7.31
C GLY A 334 -4.01 0.82 -6.13
N LYS A 335 -4.53 1.15 -4.94
CA LYS A 335 -4.22 0.39 -3.73
C LYS A 335 -4.64 -1.08 -3.84
N GLY A 336 -4.03 -1.96 -3.04
CA GLY A 336 -4.51 -3.33 -2.88
C GLY A 336 -5.96 -3.39 -2.41
N GLY A 337 -6.83 -4.11 -3.14
CA GLY A 337 -8.24 -4.30 -2.77
C GLY A 337 -9.26 -3.34 -3.41
N VAL A 338 -8.83 -2.33 -4.18
CA VAL A 338 -9.75 -1.40 -4.87
C VAL A 338 -10.44 -2.01 -6.10
N GLY A 339 -10.05 -3.21 -6.53
CA GLY A 339 -10.66 -3.93 -7.66
C GLY A 339 -9.93 -3.81 -9.01
N LYS A 340 -8.63 -3.52 -9.01
CA LYS A 340 -7.78 -3.43 -10.22
C LYS A 340 -7.93 -4.63 -11.15
N THR A 341 -7.74 -5.84 -10.63
CA THR A 341 -7.86 -7.10 -11.39
C THR A 341 -9.21 -7.27 -12.06
N THR A 342 -10.29 -6.95 -11.34
CA THR A 342 -11.65 -7.02 -11.86
C THR A 342 -11.82 -6.05 -13.02
N LEU A 343 -11.35 -4.81 -12.86
CA LEU A 343 -11.39 -3.80 -13.90
C LEU A 343 -10.52 -4.18 -15.11
N ALA A 344 -9.29 -4.66 -14.89
CA ALA A 344 -8.38 -5.08 -15.95
C ALA A 344 -9.01 -6.19 -16.81
N THR A 345 -9.67 -7.15 -16.16
CA THR A 345 -10.40 -8.22 -16.83
C THR A 345 -11.59 -7.67 -17.62
N GLU A 346 -12.35 -6.72 -17.05
CA GLU A 346 -13.48 -6.07 -17.75
C GLU A 346 -13.02 -5.27 -18.97
N ILE A 347 -11.94 -4.49 -18.85
CA ILE A 347 -11.31 -3.76 -19.96
C ILE A 347 -10.92 -4.75 -21.07
N ALA A 348 -10.22 -5.82 -20.71
CA ALA A 348 -9.76 -6.82 -21.68
C ALA A 348 -10.94 -7.48 -22.43
N LEU A 349 -11.98 -7.90 -21.71
CA LEU A 349 -13.18 -8.50 -22.29
C LEU A 349 -13.90 -7.54 -23.25
N LYS A 350 -14.01 -6.25 -22.90
CA LYS A 350 -14.68 -5.25 -23.74
C LYS A 350 -13.86 -4.91 -24.98
N LEU A 351 -12.54 -4.75 -24.86
CA LEU A 351 -11.64 -4.54 -26.01
C LEU A 351 -11.70 -5.72 -27.00
N THR A 352 -11.74 -6.96 -26.50
CA THR A 352 -11.92 -8.14 -27.36
C THR A 352 -13.27 -8.14 -28.08
N LYS A 353 -14.36 -7.71 -27.42
CA LYS A 353 -15.67 -7.54 -28.09
C LYS A 353 -15.66 -6.47 -29.19
N LEU A 354 -14.82 -5.44 -29.06
CA LEU A 354 -14.59 -4.42 -30.09
C LEU A 354 -13.68 -4.92 -31.24
N GLY A 355 -13.20 -6.16 -31.17
CA GLY A 355 -12.38 -6.79 -32.21
C GLY A 355 -10.87 -6.64 -32.01
N ALA A 356 -10.42 -6.12 -30.87
CA ALA A 356 -9.00 -6.01 -30.57
C ALA A 356 -8.40 -7.36 -30.19
N LYS A 357 -7.16 -7.60 -30.62
CA LYS A 357 -6.31 -8.67 -30.06
C LYS A 357 -5.77 -8.16 -28.72
N VAL A 358 -6.03 -8.90 -27.64
CA VAL A 358 -5.72 -8.47 -26.26
C VAL A 358 -4.84 -9.48 -25.56
N HIS A 359 -3.85 -8.96 -24.84
CA HIS A 359 -3.01 -9.69 -23.90
C HIS A 359 -3.28 -9.16 -22.49
N LEU A 360 -3.78 -10.00 -21.59
CA LEU A 360 -3.97 -9.66 -20.19
C LEU A 360 -2.81 -10.23 -19.37
N THR A 361 -2.18 -9.41 -18.54
CA THR A 361 -1.10 -9.87 -17.65
C THR A 361 -1.30 -9.39 -16.23
N THR A 362 -0.74 -10.11 -15.27
CA THR A 362 -0.70 -9.70 -13.87
C THR A 362 0.71 -9.77 -13.31
N THR A 363 1.05 -8.75 -12.52
CA THR A 363 2.26 -8.72 -11.69
C THR A 363 1.98 -9.00 -10.21
N ASP A 364 0.74 -9.36 -9.83
CA ASP A 364 0.39 -9.66 -8.44
C ASP A 364 0.66 -11.15 -8.11
N PRO A 365 1.64 -11.47 -7.24
CA PRO A 365 1.95 -12.85 -6.87
C PRO A 365 0.86 -13.51 -6.01
N ALA A 366 -0.02 -12.74 -5.37
CA ALA A 366 -1.08 -13.28 -4.50
C ALA A 366 -2.39 -13.55 -5.26
N ASN A 367 -2.45 -13.21 -6.55
CA ASN A 367 -3.69 -13.25 -7.29
C ASN A 367 -3.89 -14.62 -7.95
N HIS A 368 -4.89 -15.36 -7.46
CA HIS A 368 -5.36 -16.62 -8.05
C HIS A 368 -6.78 -16.49 -8.61
N LEU A 369 -7.28 -15.26 -8.80
CA LEU A 369 -8.70 -15.00 -9.10
C LEU A 369 -8.97 -14.79 -10.61
N ASN A 370 -9.86 -15.65 -11.13
CA ASN A 370 -10.85 -15.38 -12.19
C ASN A 370 -10.42 -14.94 -13.60
N TYR A 371 -9.20 -15.27 -14.05
CA TYR A 371 -8.91 -15.18 -15.49
C TYR A 371 -9.60 -16.25 -16.35
N GLU A 372 -10.33 -17.19 -15.75
CA GLU A 372 -11.12 -18.18 -16.50
C GLU A 372 -12.07 -17.52 -17.51
N LEU A 373 -12.67 -16.39 -17.14
CA LEU A 373 -13.56 -15.64 -18.04
C LEU A 373 -12.79 -15.07 -19.23
N ALA A 374 -11.59 -14.53 -19.00
CA ALA A 374 -10.72 -14.02 -20.05
C ALA A 374 -10.25 -15.14 -20.98
N VAL A 375 -9.80 -16.27 -20.43
CA VAL A 375 -9.38 -17.45 -21.20
C VAL A 375 -10.54 -18.02 -22.02
N LYS A 376 -11.75 -18.13 -21.44
CA LYS A 376 -12.97 -18.56 -22.15
C LYS A 376 -13.35 -17.60 -23.29
N ALA A 377 -13.00 -16.32 -23.19
CA ALA A 377 -13.20 -15.32 -24.23
C ALA A 377 -12.08 -15.31 -25.29
N GLY A 378 -11.10 -16.23 -25.22
CA GLY A 378 -9.98 -16.32 -26.17
C GLY A 378 -8.88 -15.27 -25.96
N ILE A 379 -8.83 -14.64 -24.78
CA ILE A 379 -7.79 -13.65 -24.43
C ILE A 379 -6.53 -14.38 -23.99
N THR A 380 -5.37 -13.95 -24.51
CA THR A 380 -4.08 -14.45 -24.04
C THR A 380 -3.81 -13.92 -22.63
N VAL A 381 -3.58 -14.82 -21.67
CA VAL A 381 -3.28 -14.45 -20.28
C VAL A 381 -1.87 -14.88 -19.92
N SER A 382 -1.09 -13.98 -19.33
CA SER A 382 0.24 -14.29 -18.76
C SER A 382 0.33 -13.84 -17.30
N ARG A 383 1.32 -14.38 -16.60
CA ARG A 383 1.65 -13.99 -15.22
C ARG A 383 3.16 -13.86 -15.10
N ILE A 384 3.60 -12.85 -14.37
CA ILE A 384 4.98 -12.72 -13.94
C ILE A 384 5.10 -13.38 -12.57
N ASP A 385 5.70 -14.57 -12.51
CA ASP A 385 6.08 -15.20 -11.24
C ASP A 385 7.49 -14.74 -10.86
N GLU A 386 7.60 -13.99 -9.76
CA GLU A 386 8.87 -13.39 -9.33
C GLU A 386 9.96 -14.43 -9.10
N ALA A 387 9.61 -15.60 -8.53
CA ALA A 387 10.59 -16.64 -8.22
C ALA A 387 11.07 -17.35 -9.50
N GLU A 388 10.14 -17.65 -10.42
CA GLU A 388 10.48 -18.26 -11.71
C GLU A 388 11.36 -17.33 -12.55
N VAL A 389 10.99 -16.05 -12.61
CA VAL A 389 11.71 -15.04 -13.39
C VAL A 389 13.10 -14.75 -12.80
N LEU A 390 13.21 -14.68 -11.47
CA LEU A 390 14.50 -14.53 -10.78
C LEU A 390 15.44 -15.70 -11.08
N GLU A 391 14.98 -16.93 -10.94
CA GLU A 391 15.82 -18.10 -11.22
C GLU A 391 16.24 -18.17 -12.69
N LYS A 392 15.34 -17.81 -13.62
CA LYS A 392 15.67 -17.71 -15.04
C LYS A 392 16.77 -16.67 -15.29
N TYR A 393 16.68 -15.50 -14.65
CA TYR A 393 17.68 -14.43 -14.77
C TYR A 393 19.03 -14.83 -14.16
N LYS A 394 19.04 -15.41 -12.95
CA LYS A 394 20.27 -15.93 -12.33
C LYS A 394 20.97 -16.93 -13.24
N ASN A 395 20.22 -17.86 -13.83
CA ASN A 395 20.78 -18.85 -14.74
C ASN A 395 21.32 -18.22 -16.03
N GLU A 396 20.68 -17.16 -16.55
CA GLU A 396 21.22 -16.40 -17.70
C GLU A 396 22.56 -15.74 -17.37
N VAL A 397 22.66 -15.06 -16.22
CA VAL A 397 23.89 -14.39 -15.77
C VAL A 397 24.99 -15.42 -15.51
N ARG A 398 24.68 -16.53 -14.83
CA ARG A 398 25.61 -17.64 -14.60
C ARG A 398 26.18 -18.21 -15.89
N ASN A 399 25.31 -18.46 -16.88
CA ASN A 399 25.74 -19.03 -18.16
C ASN A 399 26.65 -18.06 -18.94
N LYS A 400 26.34 -16.76 -18.93
CA LYS A 400 27.20 -15.73 -19.56
C LYS A 400 28.54 -15.58 -18.84
N ALA A 401 28.55 -15.64 -17.52
CA ALA A 401 29.76 -15.53 -16.71
C ALA A 401 30.66 -16.79 -16.84
N ALA A 402 30.07 -17.98 -16.95
CA ALA A 402 30.80 -19.23 -17.12
C ALA A 402 31.74 -19.27 -18.34
N GLU A 403 31.50 -18.42 -19.35
CA GLU A 403 32.32 -18.31 -20.56
C GLU A 403 33.54 -17.38 -20.41
N ALA A 404 33.62 -16.57 -19.34
CA ALA A 404 34.52 -15.40 -19.33
C ALA A 404 35.21 -15.01 -18.00
N VAL A 405 34.95 -15.67 -16.86
CA VAL A 405 35.47 -15.21 -15.55
C VAL A 405 36.14 -16.29 -14.69
N THR A 406 37.01 -15.85 -13.76
CA THR A 406 37.75 -16.74 -12.86
C THR A 406 36.86 -17.25 -11.72
N ALA A 407 37.33 -18.25 -10.95
CA ALA A 407 36.57 -18.80 -9.84
C ALA A 407 36.26 -17.77 -8.72
N GLU A 408 37.16 -16.81 -8.49
CA GLU A 408 36.96 -15.71 -7.52
C GLU A 408 35.91 -14.71 -8.03
N ASP A 409 35.92 -14.40 -9.33
CA ASP A 409 34.92 -13.52 -9.95
C ASP A 409 33.52 -14.17 -9.97
N MET A 410 33.45 -15.50 -10.11
CA MET A 410 32.19 -16.24 -10.03
C MET A 410 31.59 -16.21 -8.62
N GLU A 411 32.42 -16.24 -7.58
CA GLU A 411 31.97 -16.11 -6.19
C GLU A 411 31.39 -14.71 -5.93
N TYR A 412 32.04 -13.67 -6.46
CA TYR A 412 31.53 -12.30 -6.42
C TYR A 412 30.18 -12.14 -7.15
N ILE A 413 30.04 -12.72 -8.33
CA ILE A 413 28.78 -12.68 -9.10
C ILE A 413 27.66 -13.43 -8.36
N GLU A 414 27.96 -14.58 -7.74
CA GLU A 414 26.96 -15.31 -6.95
C GLU A 414 26.52 -14.54 -5.69
N GLU A 415 27.41 -13.74 -5.10
CA GLU A 415 27.07 -12.85 -4.00
C GLU A 415 26.14 -11.72 -4.47
N ASP A 416 26.44 -11.08 -5.60
CA ASP A 416 25.59 -10.04 -6.18
C ASP A 416 24.21 -10.58 -6.61
N LEU A 417 24.14 -11.78 -7.19
CA LEU A 417 22.88 -12.44 -7.57
C LEU A 417 21.97 -12.81 -6.40
N ARG A 418 22.45 -12.75 -5.15
CA ARG A 418 21.65 -12.92 -3.92
C ARG A 418 21.09 -11.60 -3.42
N SER A 419 21.49 -10.47 -4.00
CA SER A 419 20.97 -9.16 -3.65
C SER A 419 19.47 -9.05 -3.96
N PRO A 420 18.67 -8.41 -3.09
CA PRO A 420 17.28 -8.07 -3.39
C PRO A 420 17.12 -7.30 -4.72
N CYS A 421 18.13 -6.50 -5.11
CA CYS A 421 18.13 -5.75 -6.37
C CYS A 421 18.05 -6.67 -7.61
N THR A 422 18.61 -7.87 -7.55
CA THR A 422 18.60 -8.83 -8.66
C THR A 422 17.18 -9.30 -8.99
N GLN A 423 16.33 -9.47 -7.97
CA GLN A 423 14.92 -9.81 -8.15
C GLN A 423 14.17 -8.71 -8.90
N GLU A 424 14.42 -7.45 -8.55
CA GLU A 424 13.80 -6.31 -9.20
C GLU A 424 14.19 -6.23 -10.69
N ILE A 425 15.46 -6.44 -11.01
CA ILE A 425 15.97 -6.47 -12.40
C ILE A 425 15.32 -7.61 -13.20
N ALA A 426 15.21 -8.80 -12.61
CA ALA A 426 14.64 -9.95 -13.29
C ALA A 426 13.16 -9.72 -13.63
N VAL A 427 12.36 -9.28 -12.65
CA VAL A 427 10.94 -8.93 -12.81
C VAL A 427 10.78 -7.82 -13.85
N PHE A 428 11.67 -6.83 -13.81
CA PHE A 428 11.69 -5.73 -14.77
C PHE A 428 11.91 -6.19 -16.21
N LYS A 429 12.86 -7.10 -16.47
CA LYS A 429 13.11 -7.64 -17.81
C LYS A 429 11.89 -8.38 -18.35
N ALA A 430 11.28 -9.25 -17.54
CA ALA A 430 10.06 -9.97 -17.93
C ALA A 430 8.90 -9.01 -18.23
N PHE A 431 8.78 -7.94 -17.44
CA PHE A 431 7.79 -6.89 -17.67
C PHE A 431 8.03 -6.14 -19.00
N ALA A 432 9.28 -5.80 -19.31
CA ALA A 432 9.63 -5.17 -20.59
C ALA A 432 9.25 -6.03 -21.80
N GLU A 433 9.51 -7.34 -21.74
CA GLU A 433 9.13 -8.29 -22.80
C GLU A 433 7.61 -8.38 -23.00
N ILE A 434 6.81 -8.17 -21.95
CA ILE A 434 5.35 -8.17 -22.06
C ILE A 434 4.85 -6.87 -22.70
N VAL A 435 5.39 -5.72 -22.28
CA VAL A 435 5.05 -4.42 -22.86
C VAL A 435 5.48 -4.34 -24.34
N ASP A 436 6.53 -5.05 -24.72
CA ASP A 436 6.99 -5.10 -26.11
C ASP A 436 5.94 -5.70 -27.07
N LYS A 437 5.10 -6.63 -26.58
CA LYS A 437 3.99 -7.22 -27.36
C LYS A 437 2.96 -6.20 -27.83
N ALA A 438 2.96 -5.00 -27.24
CA ALA A 438 2.09 -3.88 -27.60
C ALA A 438 2.25 -3.42 -29.08
N GLU A 439 3.31 -3.86 -29.77
CA GLU A 439 3.46 -3.67 -31.21
C GLU A 439 2.39 -4.38 -32.05
N THR A 440 1.86 -5.51 -31.55
CA THR A 440 0.94 -6.37 -32.32
C THR A 440 -0.42 -6.57 -31.67
N GLU A 441 -0.53 -6.31 -30.36
CA GLU A 441 -1.76 -6.50 -29.57
C GLU A 441 -1.92 -5.41 -28.51
N ILE A 442 -3.10 -5.28 -27.92
CA ILE A 442 -3.30 -4.38 -26.78
C ILE A 442 -2.95 -5.14 -25.51
N VAL A 443 -2.01 -4.60 -24.72
CA VAL A 443 -1.56 -5.20 -23.47
C VAL A 443 -2.26 -4.50 -22.31
N VAL A 444 -3.06 -5.27 -21.55
CA VAL A 444 -3.74 -4.82 -20.33
C VAL A 444 -2.98 -5.41 -19.14
N ILE A 445 -2.52 -4.55 -18.23
CA ILE A 445 -1.61 -4.90 -17.14
C ILE A 445 -2.32 -4.65 -15.81
N ASP A 446 -2.64 -5.73 -15.10
CA ASP A 446 -3.06 -5.69 -13.70
C ASP A 446 -1.83 -5.61 -12.79
N THR A 447 -1.63 -4.44 -12.19
CA THR A 447 -0.42 -4.19 -11.40
C THR A 447 -0.58 -4.66 -9.95
N ALA A 448 0.54 -5.05 -9.33
CA ALA A 448 0.67 -5.06 -7.88
C ALA A 448 0.33 -3.68 -7.24
N PRO A 449 0.18 -3.58 -5.90
CA PRO A 449 -0.10 -2.30 -5.24
C PRO A 449 0.89 -1.17 -5.62
N THR A 450 0.38 0.06 -5.64
CA THR A 450 1.01 1.29 -6.18
C THR A 450 2.48 1.49 -5.86
N GLY A 451 2.90 1.27 -4.60
CA GLY A 451 4.29 1.43 -4.19
C GLY A 451 5.25 0.54 -4.97
N HIS A 452 4.91 -0.74 -5.20
CA HIS A 452 5.81 -1.68 -5.88
C HIS A 452 5.95 -1.41 -7.39
N THR A 453 4.93 -0.83 -8.02
CA THR A 453 5.00 -0.53 -9.46
C THR A 453 5.79 0.74 -9.74
N LEU A 454 5.73 1.74 -8.86
CA LEU A 454 6.57 2.94 -8.98
C LEU A 454 8.03 2.61 -8.66
N LEU A 455 8.30 1.70 -7.71
CA LEU A 455 9.63 1.13 -7.49
C LEU A 455 10.21 0.50 -8.75
N LEU A 456 9.40 -0.32 -9.44
CA LEU A 456 9.80 -0.90 -10.73
C LEU A 456 10.09 0.22 -11.73
N LEU A 457 9.26 1.27 -11.80
CA LEU A 457 9.43 2.44 -12.68
C LEU A 457 10.68 3.28 -12.37
N ASP A 458 11.03 3.49 -11.10
CA ASP A 458 12.23 4.21 -10.68
C ASP A 458 13.50 3.36 -10.89
N ALA A 459 13.42 2.06 -10.62
CA ALA A 459 14.47 1.09 -10.96
C ALA A 459 14.74 1.10 -12.48
N THR A 460 13.73 1.35 -13.33
CA THR A 460 13.97 1.53 -14.78
C THR A 460 14.83 2.74 -15.10
N GLN A 461 14.68 3.86 -14.38
CA GLN A 461 15.45 5.07 -14.65
C GLN A 461 16.90 4.89 -14.20
N SER A 462 17.10 4.30 -13.03
CA SER A 462 18.42 3.98 -12.49
C SER A 462 19.13 2.96 -13.38
N TYR A 463 18.45 1.88 -13.77
CA TYR A 463 19.01 0.85 -14.66
C TYR A 463 19.27 1.38 -16.07
N HIS A 464 18.37 2.18 -16.65
CA HIS A 464 18.59 2.77 -17.98
C HIS A 464 19.84 3.67 -17.98
N LYS A 465 20.01 4.51 -16.95
CA LYS A 465 21.21 5.34 -16.77
C LYS A 465 22.48 4.50 -16.54
N GLU A 466 22.39 3.40 -15.80
CA GLU A 466 23.52 2.53 -15.49
C GLU A 466 23.96 1.69 -16.70
N VAL A 467 23.01 1.26 -17.53
CA VAL A 467 23.34 0.56 -18.77
C VAL A 467 23.82 1.51 -19.88
N GLU A 468 23.29 2.73 -19.96
CA GLU A 468 23.88 3.80 -20.80
C GLU A 468 25.34 4.07 -20.44
N ARG A 469 25.70 3.93 -19.16
CA ARG A 469 27.09 4.08 -18.66
C ARG A 469 27.99 2.88 -18.96
N THR A 470 27.46 1.66 -19.01
CA THR A 470 28.26 0.41 -19.09
C THR A 470 28.38 -0.19 -20.49
N GLN A 471 27.76 0.39 -21.53
CA GLN A 471 27.81 -0.12 -22.91
C GLN A 471 27.43 -1.62 -23.06
N GLY A 472 26.65 -2.18 -22.13
CA GLY A 472 26.19 -3.56 -22.18
C GLY A 472 25.12 -3.79 -23.26
N GLU A 473 24.96 -5.05 -23.71
CA GLU A 473 23.89 -5.45 -24.64
C GLU A 473 22.51 -5.29 -23.99
N VAL A 474 21.87 -4.12 -24.18
CA VAL A 474 20.47 -3.93 -23.83
C VAL A 474 19.60 -4.67 -24.84
N THR A 475 18.79 -5.62 -24.38
CA THR A 475 17.72 -6.17 -25.22
C THR A 475 16.76 -5.05 -25.64
N GLY A 476 16.37 -4.98 -26.91
CA GLY A 476 15.55 -3.88 -27.45
C GLY A 476 14.28 -3.56 -26.64
N ALA A 477 13.64 -4.58 -26.05
CA ALA A 477 12.47 -4.42 -25.19
C ALA A 477 12.72 -3.51 -23.96
N VAL A 478 13.89 -3.64 -23.32
CA VAL A 478 14.25 -2.84 -22.12
C VAL A 478 14.56 -1.39 -22.50
N ALA A 479 15.26 -1.18 -23.63
CA ALA A 479 15.57 0.16 -24.12
C ALA A 479 14.31 0.95 -24.49
N ASN A 480 13.31 0.28 -25.08
CA ASN A 480 12.09 0.91 -25.57
C ASN A 480 11.00 1.09 -24.50
N LEU A 481 11.14 0.45 -23.33
CA LEU A 481 10.10 0.42 -22.31
C LEU A 481 9.74 1.82 -21.80
N LEU A 482 10.71 2.55 -21.24
CA LEU A 482 10.47 3.90 -20.70
C LEU A 482 9.91 4.88 -21.74
N PRO A 483 10.49 4.99 -22.96
CA PRO A 483 9.91 5.80 -24.02
C PRO A 483 8.45 5.44 -24.34
N ARG A 484 8.12 4.14 -24.40
CA ARG A 484 6.75 3.67 -24.66
C ARG A 484 5.79 4.02 -23.53
N LEU A 485 6.22 3.85 -22.26
CA LEU A 485 5.39 4.20 -21.10
C LEU A 485 5.09 5.69 -21.00
N ARG A 486 6.05 6.54 -21.37
CA ARG A 486 5.89 8.01 -21.41
C ARG A 486 5.12 8.50 -22.63
N ASN A 487 4.94 7.66 -23.66
CA ASN A 487 4.19 8.02 -24.85
C ASN A 487 2.68 8.02 -24.58
N SER A 488 2.12 9.20 -24.38
CA SER A 488 0.68 9.39 -24.11
C SER A 488 -0.25 8.99 -25.26
N LYS A 489 0.26 8.69 -26.45
CA LYS A 489 -0.55 8.13 -27.56
C LYS A 489 -0.69 6.61 -27.49
N GLU A 490 0.29 5.93 -26.89
CA GLU A 490 0.33 4.46 -26.80
C GLU A 490 -0.05 3.95 -25.42
N THR A 491 0.38 4.65 -24.37
CA THR A 491 0.19 4.21 -22.99
C THR A 491 -0.90 5.02 -22.31
N GLU A 492 -1.70 4.35 -21.48
CA GLU A 492 -2.64 4.97 -20.56
C GLU A 492 -2.60 4.24 -19.22
N VAL A 493 -2.51 5.00 -18.13
CA VAL A 493 -2.71 4.47 -16.78
C VAL A 493 -4.13 4.80 -16.34
N VAL A 494 -4.91 3.80 -15.96
CA VAL A 494 -6.23 3.95 -15.34
C VAL A 494 -6.08 3.82 -13.84
N ILE A 495 -6.34 4.90 -13.11
CA ILE A 495 -6.26 4.92 -11.64
C ILE A 495 -7.58 4.43 -11.06
N VAL A 496 -7.52 3.36 -10.26
CA VAL A 496 -8.67 2.73 -9.61
C VAL A 496 -8.68 3.08 -8.13
N THR A 497 -9.81 3.57 -7.64
CA THR A 497 -9.99 3.95 -6.24
C THR A 497 -11.38 3.56 -5.73
N LEU A 498 -11.64 3.84 -4.46
CA LEU A 498 -12.94 3.68 -3.79
C LEU A 498 -13.45 5.07 -3.37
N PRO A 499 -14.76 5.26 -3.18
CA PRO A 499 -15.33 6.55 -2.79
C PRO A 499 -15.14 6.85 -1.29
N GLU A 500 -13.90 6.75 -0.82
CA GLU A 500 -13.49 6.93 0.56
C GLU A 500 -12.24 7.82 0.64
N ALA A 501 -12.01 8.46 1.79
CA ALA A 501 -10.91 9.40 1.99
C ALA A 501 -9.53 8.82 1.62
N THR A 502 -9.10 7.79 2.35
CA THR A 502 -7.75 7.21 2.21
C THR A 502 -7.49 6.66 0.81
N PRO A 503 -8.40 5.87 0.18
CA PRO A 503 -8.22 5.45 -1.20
C PRO A 503 -8.06 6.60 -2.21
N VAL A 504 -8.80 7.71 -2.04
CA VAL A 504 -8.69 8.87 -2.94
C VAL A 504 -7.37 9.61 -2.74
N PHE A 505 -6.94 9.87 -1.51
CA PHE A 505 -5.65 10.52 -1.25
C PHE A 505 -4.45 9.70 -1.75
N GLU A 506 -4.51 8.37 -1.63
CA GLU A 506 -3.46 7.51 -2.18
C GLU A 506 -3.45 7.48 -3.70
N ALA A 507 -4.63 7.52 -4.33
CA ALA A 507 -4.75 7.65 -5.76
C ALA A 507 -4.23 9.02 -6.26
N GLU A 508 -4.42 10.08 -5.47
CA GLU A 508 -3.88 11.43 -5.73
C GLU A 508 -2.35 11.43 -5.67
N ARG A 509 -1.76 10.81 -4.64
CA ARG A 509 -0.29 10.65 -4.56
C ARG A 509 0.26 9.83 -5.73
N LEU A 510 -0.40 8.71 -6.07
CA LEU A 510 -0.03 7.93 -7.25
C LEU A 510 -0.02 8.79 -8.52
N GLN A 511 -1.03 9.65 -8.70
CA GLN A 511 -1.08 10.55 -9.85
C GLN A 511 0.12 11.52 -9.86
N MET A 512 0.50 12.08 -8.70
CA MET A 512 1.68 12.94 -8.59
C MET A 512 2.97 12.18 -8.94
N ASP A 513 3.12 10.94 -8.51
CA ASP A 513 4.29 10.12 -8.82
C ASP A 513 4.34 9.75 -10.31
N LEU A 514 3.20 9.44 -10.94
CA LEU A 514 3.12 9.24 -12.39
C LEU A 514 3.52 10.50 -13.16
N GLN A 515 3.06 11.68 -12.71
CA GLN A 515 3.44 12.96 -13.31
C GLN A 515 4.93 13.23 -13.19
N ARG A 516 5.53 12.96 -12.02
CA ARG A 516 6.99 13.05 -11.79
C ARG A 516 7.75 12.11 -12.74
N ALA A 517 7.22 10.91 -12.98
CA ALA A 517 7.80 9.94 -13.92
C ALA A 517 7.57 10.27 -15.40
N GLY A 518 6.77 11.29 -15.72
CA GLY A 518 6.39 11.67 -17.08
C GLY A 518 5.38 10.71 -17.73
N ILE A 519 4.63 9.94 -16.93
CA ILE A 519 3.61 9.00 -17.38
C ILE A 519 2.24 9.67 -17.27
N ASN A 520 1.49 9.65 -18.38
CA ASN A 520 0.19 10.30 -18.43
C ASN A 520 -0.93 9.42 -17.83
N ASN A 521 -1.85 10.08 -17.12
CA ASN A 521 -3.11 9.53 -16.64
C ASN A 521 -4.25 10.50 -16.97
N LYS A 522 -5.26 10.01 -17.69
CA LYS A 522 -6.52 10.69 -18.00
C LYS A 522 -7.66 10.12 -17.16
N TRP A 523 -7.79 8.80 -17.11
CA TRP A 523 -8.98 8.15 -16.54
C TRP A 523 -8.83 7.73 -15.09
N TRP A 524 -9.87 8.00 -14.32
CA TRP A 524 -10.06 7.49 -12.96
C TRP A 524 -11.31 6.62 -12.91
N VAL A 525 -11.23 5.53 -12.15
CA VAL A 525 -12.37 4.64 -11.88
C VAL A 525 -12.64 4.64 -10.38
N VAL A 526 -13.84 5.05 -10.00
CA VAL A 526 -14.32 4.92 -8.62
C VAL A 526 -15.17 3.67 -8.54
N ASN A 527 -14.61 2.64 -7.90
CA ASN A 527 -15.23 1.33 -7.81
C ASN A 527 -16.14 1.20 -6.58
N ALA A 528 -17.06 0.25 -6.63
CA ALA A 528 -17.92 -0.15 -5.51
C ALA A 528 -18.76 0.99 -4.91
N CYS A 529 -19.30 1.86 -5.75
CA CYS A 529 -20.14 3.00 -5.35
C CYS A 529 -21.50 2.53 -4.84
N LEU A 530 -21.78 2.70 -3.54
CA LEU A 530 -23.14 2.55 -2.99
C LEU A 530 -24.07 3.65 -3.50
N SER A 531 -23.49 4.79 -3.86
CA SER A 531 -24.17 5.94 -4.47
C SER A 531 -24.74 5.71 -5.88
N LEU A 532 -24.57 4.51 -6.43
CA LEU A 532 -25.23 4.05 -7.66
C LEU A 532 -26.25 2.94 -7.44
N THR A 533 -26.44 2.50 -6.18
CA THR A 533 -27.41 1.44 -5.85
C THR A 533 -28.77 2.02 -5.47
N ASP A 534 -29.84 1.26 -5.70
CA ASP A 534 -31.22 1.63 -5.33
C ASP A 534 -31.57 1.30 -3.87
N THR A 535 -30.57 1.23 -2.97
CA THR A 535 -30.74 0.87 -1.56
C THR A 535 -31.79 1.74 -0.86
N GLN A 536 -32.74 1.10 -0.16
CA GLN A 536 -33.75 1.74 0.68
C GLN A 536 -33.34 1.81 2.15
N ASN A 537 -32.35 1.01 2.56
CA ASN A 537 -31.80 1.03 3.91
C ASN A 537 -31.22 2.42 4.26
N SER A 538 -31.72 3.03 5.33
CA SER A 538 -31.35 4.40 5.75
C SER A 538 -29.87 4.54 6.11
N PHE A 539 -29.27 3.49 6.67
CA PHE A 539 -27.84 3.45 6.98
C PHE A 539 -26.98 3.41 5.71
N LEU A 540 -27.36 2.61 4.72
CA LEU A 540 -26.66 2.56 3.44
C LEU A 540 -26.86 3.84 2.62
N LYS A 541 -28.04 4.50 2.73
CA LYS A 541 -28.26 5.84 2.16
C LYS A 541 -27.31 6.88 2.76
N ALA A 542 -27.12 6.87 4.09
CA ALA A 542 -26.16 7.77 4.74
C ALA A 542 -24.72 7.53 4.24
N LYS A 543 -24.34 6.26 4.06
CA LYS A 543 -23.06 5.86 3.45
C LYS A 543 -22.92 6.36 2.02
N ALA A 544 -23.90 6.09 1.17
CA ALA A 544 -23.95 6.55 -0.22
C ALA A 544 -23.85 8.09 -0.32
N GLN A 545 -24.48 8.83 0.57
CA GLN A 545 -24.37 10.29 0.62
C GLN A 545 -22.94 10.75 0.92
N ASN A 546 -22.24 10.05 1.81
CA ASN A 546 -20.86 10.36 2.19
C ASN A 546 -19.84 10.04 1.08
N GLU A 547 -20.19 9.22 0.10
CA GLU A 547 -19.35 8.95 -1.08
C GLU A 547 -19.26 10.16 -2.02
N LEU A 548 -20.31 10.98 -2.09
CA LEU A 548 -20.44 12.05 -3.08
C LEU A 548 -19.33 13.09 -2.99
N VAL A 549 -18.83 13.39 -1.78
CA VAL A 549 -17.71 14.33 -1.61
C VAL A 549 -16.42 13.79 -2.24
N TRP A 550 -16.20 12.47 -2.13
CA TRP A 550 -15.02 11.80 -2.66
C TRP A 550 -15.12 11.59 -4.16
N ILE A 551 -16.30 11.21 -4.65
CA ILE A 551 -16.58 11.15 -6.10
C ILE A 551 -16.33 12.51 -6.75
N LYS A 552 -16.86 13.59 -6.17
CA LYS A 552 -16.64 14.96 -6.66
C LYS A 552 -15.16 15.35 -6.63
N LYS A 553 -14.41 14.97 -5.59
CA LYS A 553 -12.96 15.18 -5.54
C LYS A 553 -12.26 14.44 -6.69
N VAL A 554 -12.62 13.19 -6.97
CA VAL A 554 -12.06 12.42 -8.09
C VAL A 554 -12.41 13.05 -9.44
N GLU A 555 -13.65 13.53 -9.63
CA GLU A 555 -14.05 14.27 -10.84
C GLU A 555 -13.22 15.53 -11.08
N GLN A 556 -12.85 16.24 -10.00
CA GLN A 556 -11.96 17.39 -10.09
C GLN A 556 -10.53 16.98 -10.48
N LEU A 557 -9.99 15.94 -9.85
CA LEU A 557 -8.65 15.41 -10.14
C LEU A 557 -8.51 14.82 -11.55
N SER A 558 -9.57 14.20 -12.08
CA SER A 558 -9.61 13.59 -13.41
C SER A 558 -10.05 14.55 -14.52
N GLN A 559 -10.36 15.81 -14.17
CA GLN A 559 -10.91 16.81 -15.09
C GLN A 559 -12.18 16.30 -15.81
N GLY A 560 -13.03 15.56 -15.10
CA GLY A 560 -14.27 14.98 -15.61
C GLY A 560 -14.12 13.66 -16.39
N ASN A 561 -12.93 13.04 -16.40
CA ASN A 561 -12.71 11.69 -16.94
C ASN A 561 -12.79 10.64 -15.82
N THR A 562 -13.95 10.62 -15.15
CA THR A 562 -14.25 9.65 -14.09
C THR A 562 -15.29 8.66 -14.57
N ALA A 563 -14.99 7.37 -14.46
CA ALA A 563 -15.97 6.30 -14.59
C ALA A 563 -16.37 5.78 -13.20
N LEU A 564 -17.68 5.55 -13.00
CA LEU A 564 -18.19 5.01 -11.74
C LEU A 564 -18.67 3.58 -11.93
N ILE A 565 -18.34 2.71 -10.98
CA ILE A 565 -18.83 1.32 -10.95
C ILE A 565 -19.71 1.14 -9.73
N GLU A 566 -20.94 0.69 -9.97
CA GLU A 566 -21.92 0.36 -8.94
C GLU A 566 -21.39 -0.75 -8.01
N TRP A 567 -21.69 -0.64 -6.71
CA TRP A 567 -21.43 -1.72 -5.77
C TRP A 567 -22.17 -3.00 -6.18
N ARG A 568 -21.43 -4.11 -6.26
CA ARG A 568 -21.97 -5.43 -6.58
C ARG A 568 -21.40 -6.51 -5.65
N ASN A 569 -22.24 -7.49 -5.33
CA ASN A 569 -21.81 -8.68 -4.61
C ASN A 569 -21.18 -9.67 -5.60
N ILE A 570 -19.89 -9.47 -5.90
CA ILE A 570 -19.08 -10.31 -6.80
C ILE A 570 -18.32 -11.36 -6.01
#